data_AF-A0A242Z1P0-F1
#
_entry.id   AF-A0A242Z1P0-F1
#
_cell.length_a   1.000
_cell.length_b   1.000
_cell.length_c   1.000
_cell.angle_alpha   90.00
_cell.angle_beta   90.00
_cell.angle_gamma   90.00
#
_symmetry.space_group_name_H-M   'P 1'
#
loop_
_entity.id
_entity.type
_entity.pdbx_description
1 polymer ?
#
loop_
_entity_poly.entity_id
_entity_poly.type
_entity_poly.pdbx_seq_one_letter_code
_entity_poly.pdbx_strand_id
1 'polypeptide(L)'
;MGRLPSQLKPLPEGLRERTNEIRDRLMSGDLNRESEEMVAIKEKLQKETSICGAIMKSKVCTTKPSNEINLRCNWHGGKSTGAKTEEGKKKMKENLEKGRAPIHGLYQKDFLANLTEDEKNWYSDNLEWYQENYDLDPLDITKLDLALINFIKSWRKNGTSMKYAVNEKVSMVDFENRAVKLLDDLGLSRKFRKSKENAGNPSNVNIYNQLFDN
;
A
#
# COMPACT_ATOMS: atom_id res chain seq x y z
N MET A 1 -27.39 -16.83 -12.81
CA MET A 1 -28.82 -16.75 -13.16
C MET A 1 -29.25 -15.29 -13.15
N GLY A 2 -29.51 -14.70 -14.31
CA GLY A 2 -30.00 -13.33 -14.43
C GLY A 2 -31.49 -13.25 -14.12
N ARG A 3 -31.94 -12.24 -13.36
CA ARG A 3 -33.37 -12.02 -13.11
C ARG A 3 -34.07 -11.63 -14.41
N LEU A 4 -35.25 -12.20 -14.63
CA LEU A 4 -36.12 -11.87 -15.76
C LEU A 4 -36.50 -10.36 -15.73
N PRO A 5 -36.68 -9.71 -16.90
CA PRO A 5 -37.00 -8.29 -17.01
C PRO A 5 -38.26 -7.85 -16.22
N SER A 6 -39.16 -8.79 -15.94
CA SER A 6 -40.43 -8.59 -15.22
C SER A 6 -40.29 -8.37 -13.71
N GLN A 7 -39.09 -8.46 -13.14
CA GLN A 7 -38.83 -8.26 -11.70
C GLN A 7 -38.13 -6.93 -11.36
N LEU A 8 -37.92 -6.06 -12.35
CA LEU A 8 -37.32 -4.75 -12.12
C LEU A 8 -38.42 -3.78 -11.65
N LYS A 9 -38.35 -3.36 -10.38
CA LYS A 9 -39.21 -2.29 -9.86
C LYS A 9 -39.10 -1.06 -10.77
N PRO A 10 -40.20 -0.33 -11.00
CA PRO A 10 -40.16 0.85 -11.85
C PRO A 10 -39.19 1.86 -11.26
N LEU A 11 -38.19 2.24 -12.06
CA LEU A 11 -37.32 3.38 -11.78
C LEU A 11 -38.09 4.66 -12.10
N PRO A 12 -37.72 5.80 -11.49
CA PRO A 12 -38.31 7.09 -11.87
C PRO A 12 -38.13 7.35 -13.37
N GLU A 13 -39.04 8.13 -13.94
CA GLU A 13 -39.10 8.44 -15.37
C GLU A 13 -37.76 9.05 -15.85
N GLY A 14 -37.25 8.61 -17.00
CA GLY A 14 -35.94 9.01 -17.56
C GLY A 14 -34.68 8.38 -16.94
N LEU A 15 -34.72 7.88 -15.69
CA LEU A 15 -33.55 7.26 -15.04
C LEU A 15 -33.14 5.93 -15.68
N ARG A 16 -34.13 5.16 -16.17
CA ARG A 16 -33.88 3.90 -16.87
C ARG A 16 -33.19 4.11 -18.22
N GLU A 17 -33.63 5.10 -18.97
CA GLU A 17 -33.03 5.49 -20.26
C GLU A 17 -31.60 5.95 -20.06
N ARG A 18 -31.39 6.86 -19.10
CA ARG A 18 -30.07 7.38 -18.75
C ARG A 18 -29.08 6.31 -18.30
N THR A 19 -29.53 5.34 -17.50
CA THR A 19 -28.66 4.24 -17.06
C THR A 19 -28.34 3.24 -18.17
N ASN A 20 -29.21 3.09 -19.16
CA ASN A 20 -28.95 2.31 -20.36
C ASN A 20 -28.02 3.05 -21.32
N GLU A 21 -28.21 4.34 -21.56
CA GLU A 21 -27.33 5.17 -22.38
C GLU A 21 -25.87 5.12 -21.88
N ILE A 22 -25.67 5.25 -20.55
CA ILE A 22 -24.34 5.13 -19.95
C ILE A 22 -23.74 3.73 -20.15
N ARG A 23 -24.56 2.67 -20.06
CA ARG A 23 -24.10 1.31 -20.37
C ARG A 23 -23.66 1.22 -21.82
N ASP A 24 -24.48 1.70 -22.75
CA ASP A 24 -24.26 1.53 -24.18
C ASP A 24 -23.01 2.30 -24.61
N ARG A 25 -22.82 3.53 -24.12
CA ARG A 25 -21.61 4.33 -24.34
C ARG A 25 -20.35 3.71 -23.69
N LEU A 26 -20.48 3.03 -22.55
CA LEU A 26 -19.38 2.29 -21.94
C LEU A 26 -19.02 1.01 -22.73
N MET A 27 -20.01 0.41 -23.39
CA MET A 27 -19.83 -0.81 -24.20
C MET A 27 -19.30 -0.50 -25.60
N SER A 28 -19.72 0.61 -26.21
CA SER A 28 -19.22 1.09 -27.51
C SER A 28 -17.82 1.69 -27.41
N GLY A 29 -17.39 2.12 -26.22
CA GLY A 29 -16.10 2.76 -26.01
C GLY A 29 -16.13 4.28 -26.16
N ASP A 30 -17.28 4.86 -26.50
CA ASP A 30 -17.48 6.31 -26.66
C ASP A 30 -17.31 7.07 -25.33
N LEU A 31 -17.40 6.36 -24.20
CA LEU A 31 -17.27 6.94 -22.87
C LEU A 31 -16.10 6.32 -22.11
N ASN A 32 -14.98 7.05 -22.06
CA ASN A 32 -13.81 6.65 -21.30
C ASN A 32 -14.01 6.92 -19.80
N ARG A 33 -13.65 5.96 -18.94
CA ARG A 33 -13.78 6.01 -17.48
C ARG A 33 -13.00 7.13 -16.80
N GLU A 34 -11.95 7.59 -17.46
CA GLU A 34 -11.03 8.64 -16.99
C GLU A 34 -11.40 10.03 -17.54
N SER A 35 -12.41 10.13 -18.41
CA SER A 35 -12.87 11.40 -18.95
C SER A 35 -13.55 12.29 -17.90
N GLU A 36 -13.50 13.60 -18.11
CA GLU A 36 -14.23 14.59 -17.31
C GLU A 36 -15.75 14.37 -17.39
N GLU A 37 -16.25 13.92 -18.54
CA GLU A 37 -17.66 13.53 -18.72
C GLU A 37 -18.05 12.42 -17.73
N MET A 38 -17.18 11.43 -17.52
CA MET A 38 -17.45 10.36 -16.55
C MET A 38 -17.43 10.85 -15.11
N VAL A 39 -16.65 11.87 -14.78
CA VAL A 39 -16.67 12.49 -13.46
C VAL A 39 -18.04 13.16 -13.24
N ALA A 40 -18.50 13.97 -14.19
CA ALA A 40 -19.81 14.62 -14.13
C ALA A 40 -20.97 13.62 -14.06
N ILE A 41 -20.89 12.51 -14.80
CA ILE A 41 -21.88 11.43 -14.75
C ILE A 41 -21.91 10.77 -13.36
N LYS A 42 -20.74 10.45 -12.79
CA LYS A 42 -20.63 9.84 -11.45
C LYS A 42 -21.21 10.76 -10.37
N GLU A 43 -20.94 12.07 -10.43
CA GLU A 43 -21.48 13.03 -9.48
C GLU A 43 -23.01 13.09 -9.53
N LYS A 44 -23.58 13.16 -10.73
CA LYS A 44 -25.04 13.19 -10.90
C LYS A 44 -25.67 11.89 -10.40
N LEU A 45 -25.12 10.73 -10.76
CA LEU A 45 -25.62 9.43 -10.29
C LEU A 45 -25.47 9.23 -8.78
N GLN A 46 -24.47 9.83 -8.14
CA GLN A 46 -24.28 9.74 -6.70
C GLN A 46 -25.31 10.56 -5.90
N LYS A 47 -25.87 11.62 -6.50
CA LYS A 47 -26.90 12.45 -5.86
C LYS A 47 -28.30 11.84 -5.97
N GLU A 48 -28.48 10.81 -6.78
CA GLU A 48 -29.77 10.12 -6.95
C GLU A 48 -30.12 9.32 -5.69
N THR A 49 -31.28 9.60 -5.09
CA THR A 49 -31.74 8.91 -3.88
C THR A 49 -32.46 7.60 -4.18
N SER A 50 -32.91 7.42 -5.43
CA SER A 50 -33.67 6.25 -5.88
C SER A 50 -32.80 5.04 -6.19
N ILE A 51 -31.54 5.26 -6.56
CA ILE A 51 -30.59 4.22 -6.99
C ILE A 51 -29.22 4.41 -6.33
N CYS A 52 -28.46 3.33 -6.23
CA CYS A 52 -27.09 3.37 -5.71
C CYS A 52 -26.15 4.19 -6.61
N GLY A 53 -26.40 4.26 -7.91
CA GLY A 53 -25.63 5.07 -8.86
C GLY A 53 -24.17 4.65 -9.06
N ALA A 54 -23.74 3.51 -8.50
CA ALA A 54 -22.37 3.03 -8.63
C ALA A 54 -22.13 2.44 -10.02
N ILE A 55 -21.09 2.89 -10.73
CA ILE A 55 -20.77 2.39 -12.07
C ILE A 55 -19.87 1.15 -11.93
N MET A 56 -20.40 -0.01 -12.34
CA MET A 56 -19.67 -1.27 -12.43
C MET A 56 -18.91 -1.39 -13.77
N LYS A 57 -18.51 -2.61 -14.17
CA LYS A 57 -17.81 -2.86 -15.44
C LYS A 57 -18.51 -2.22 -16.65
N SER A 58 -19.81 -2.45 -16.79
CA SER A 58 -20.62 -1.97 -17.93
C SER A 58 -22.04 -1.56 -17.53
N LYS A 59 -22.31 -1.34 -16.25
CA LYS A 59 -23.67 -1.01 -15.80
C LYS A 59 -23.68 -0.12 -14.58
N VAL A 60 -24.69 0.73 -14.49
CA VAL A 60 -25.00 1.47 -13.28
C VAL A 60 -25.76 0.58 -12.31
N CYS A 61 -25.42 0.65 -11.03
CA CYS A 61 -26.13 -0.05 -9.97
C CYS A 61 -27.46 0.66 -9.68
N THR A 62 -28.56 -0.01 -10.00
CA THR A 62 -29.93 0.47 -9.78
C THR A 62 -30.53 0.00 -8.45
N THR A 63 -29.76 -0.69 -7.62
CA THR A 63 -30.20 -1.13 -6.28
C THR A 63 -30.51 0.08 -5.41
N LYS A 64 -31.59 0.05 -4.63
CA LYS A 64 -31.93 1.12 -3.68
C LYS A 64 -30.75 1.39 -2.73
N PRO A 65 -30.41 2.66 -2.46
CA PRO A 65 -29.45 3.01 -1.42
C PRO A 65 -29.88 2.43 -0.07
N SER A 66 -28.90 1.95 0.69
CA SER A 66 -29.10 1.50 2.07
C SER A 66 -28.66 2.55 3.09
N ASN A 67 -28.12 3.66 2.61
CA ASN A 67 -27.57 4.74 3.41
C ASN A 67 -28.01 6.07 2.81
N GLU A 68 -28.63 6.90 3.64
CA GLU A 68 -29.25 8.16 3.24
C GLU A 68 -28.24 9.30 3.08
N ILE A 69 -27.01 9.12 3.57
CA ILE A 69 -25.95 10.13 3.54
C ILE A 69 -25.07 9.95 2.30
N ASN A 70 -24.56 8.74 2.06
CA ASN A 70 -23.67 8.47 0.92
C ASN A 70 -24.42 7.94 -0.31
N LEU A 71 -25.73 7.68 -0.18
CA LEU A 71 -26.62 7.21 -1.24
C LEU A 71 -26.13 5.94 -1.97
N ARG A 72 -25.35 5.10 -1.27
CA ARG A 72 -24.89 3.80 -1.78
C ARG A 72 -25.66 2.63 -1.18
N CYS A 73 -25.76 1.55 -1.94
CA CYS A 73 -26.25 0.27 -1.44
C CYS A 73 -25.19 -0.46 -0.61
N ASN A 74 -25.60 -1.48 0.14
CA ASN A 74 -24.72 -2.28 1.01
C ASN A 74 -23.46 -2.84 0.30
N TRP A 75 -23.56 -3.14 -0.99
CA TRP A 75 -22.48 -3.72 -1.79
C TRP A 75 -21.47 -2.68 -2.31
N HIS A 76 -21.84 -1.39 -2.32
CA HIS A 76 -21.01 -0.30 -2.86
C HIS A 76 -20.73 0.76 -1.80
N GLY A 77 -20.54 0.35 -0.54
CA GLY A 77 -20.15 1.25 0.54
C GLY A 77 -21.29 1.86 1.35
N GLY A 78 -22.55 1.43 1.15
CA GLY A 78 -23.67 1.87 2.00
C GLY A 78 -23.48 1.52 3.48
N LYS A 79 -22.73 0.45 3.79
CA LYS A 79 -22.34 0.10 5.17
C LYS A 79 -21.17 0.92 5.71
N SER A 80 -20.45 1.66 4.85
CA SER A 80 -19.33 2.50 5.26
C SER A 80 -19.87 3.83 5.77
N THR A 81 -20.28 3.82 7.03
CA THR A 81 -20.54 5.04 7.78
C THR A 81 -19.23 5.46 8.44
N GLY A 82 -18.50 6.39 7.84
CA GLY A 82 -17.38 7.05 8.53
C GLY A 82 -17.82 7.66 9.88
N ALA A 83 -16.89 8.17 10.67
CA ALA A 83 -17.20 8.72 11.98
C ALA A 83 -18.26 9.85 11.89
N LYS A 84 -19.44 9.62 12.49
CA LYS A 84 -20.61 10.51 12.39
C LYS A 84 -20.63 11.65 13.41
N THR A 85 -19.99 11.45 14.56
CA THR A 85 -20.00 12.41 15.68
C THR A 85 -18.74 13.27 15.69
N GLU A 86 -18.82 14.48 16.24
CA GLU A 86 -17.64 15.34 16.43
C GLU A 86 -16.59 14.66 17.32
N GLU A 87 -17.00 13.93 18.35
CA GLU A 87 -16.09 13.08 19.14
C GLU A 87 -15.45 11.95 18.31
N GLY A 88 -16.19 11.34 17.38
CA GLY A 88 -15.66 10.31 16.50
C GLY A 88 -14.65 10.87 15.49
N LYS A 89 -14.91 12.06 14.94
CA LYS A 89 -13.97 12.78 14.07
C LYS A 89 -12.73 13.22 14.84
N LYS A 90 -12.90 13.68 16.09
CA LYS A 90 -11.80 14.06 16.98
C LYS A 90 -10.95 12.85 17.37
N LYS A 91 -11.55 11.72 17.72
CA LYS A 91 -10.82 10.45 17.92
C LYS A 91 -10.13 9.95 16.66
N MET A 92 -10.72 10.16 15.47
CA MET A 92 -10.05 9.85 14.20
C MET A 92 -8.80 10.72 14.01
N LYS A 93 -8.91 12.02 14.26
CA LYS A 93 -7.79 12.98 14.22
C LYS A 93 -6.73 12.66 15.27
N GLU A 94 -7.12 12.41 16.52
CA GLU A 94 -6.20 12.02 17.60
C GLU A 94 -5.49 10.69 17.29
N ASN A 95 -6.16 9.73 16.65
CA ASN A 95 -5.51 8.50 16.19
C ASN A 95 -4.53 8.77 15.05
N LEU A 96 -4.84 9.68 14.13
CA LEU A 96 -3.92 10.15 13.09
C LEU A 96 -2.68 10.84 13.71
N GLU A 97 -2.88 11.73 14.68
CA GLU A 97 -1.83 12.49 15.38
C GLU A 97 -0.94 11.59 16.25
N LYS A 98 -1.49 10.50 16.81
CA LYS A 98 -0.73 9.48 17.58
C LYS A 98 0.04 8.48 16.69
N GLY A 99 0.23 8.79 15.40
CA GLY A 99 0.97 7.93 14.47
C GLY A 99 0.21 6.68 14.02
N ARG A 100 -1.06 6.49 14.41
CA ARG A 100 -1.98 5.55 13.75
C ARG A 100 -2.60 6.23 12.53
N ALA A 101 -1.75 6.78 11.67
CA ALA A 101 -2.17 7.12 10.33
C ALA A 101 -2.78 5.85 9.72
N PRO A 102 -3.90 5.94 8.98
CA PRO A 102 -4.28 4.84 8.12
C PRO A 102 -3.06 4.50 7.25
N ILE A 103 -2.85 3.22 6.96
CA ILE A 103 -1.72 2.65 6.21
C ILE A 103 -1.75 3.12 4.74
N HIS A 104 -2.00 4.40 4.51
CA HIS A 104 -2.17 5.01 3.21
C HIS A 104 -0.82 5.33 2.58
N GLY A 105 0.27 5.50 3.34
CA GLY A 105 1.60 5.71 2.75
C GLY A 105 2.28 4.45 2.20
N LEU A 106 2.04 3.25 2.76
CA LEU A 106 2.83 2.04 2.46
C LEU A 106 2.69 1.55 1.01
N TYR A 107 1.50 1.71 0.43
CA TYR A 107 1.17 1.26 -0.94
C TYR A 107 0.76 2.42 -1.86
N GLN A 108 0.98 3.67 -1.45
CA GLN A 108 0.77 4.84 -2.32
C GLN A 108 1.81 4.84 -3.44
N LYS A 109 1.42 5.35 -4.62
CA LYS A 109 2.34 5.52 -5.75
C LYS A 109 3.52 6.42 -5.37
N ASP A 110 3.26 7.43 -4.54
CA ASP A 110 4.25 8.42 -4.10
C ASP A 110 4.75 8.14 -2.68
N PHE A 111 5.30 6.94 -2.45
CA PHE A 111 5.81 6.53 -1.13
C PHE A 111 6.85 7.53 -0.58
N LEU A 112 7.77 7.97 -1.42
CA LEU A 112 8.86 8.89 -1.06
C LEU A 112 8.35 10.28 -0.63
N ALA A 113 7.28 10.77 -1.25
CA ALA A 113 6.69 12.06 -0.91
C ALA A 113 6.03 12.07 0.48
N ASN A 114 5.69 10.89 1.00
CA ASN A 114 4.99 10.73 2.27
C ASN A 114 5.91 10.29 3.41
N LEU A 115 7.23 10.34 3.25
CA LEU A 115 8.18 10.08 4.33
C LEU A 115 8.06 11.16 5.41
N THR A 116 8.07 10.74 6.69
CA THR A 116 8.17 11.70 7.79
C THR A 116 9.57 12.30 7.82
N GLU A 117 9.73 13.42 8.52
CA GLU A 117 11.04 14.08 8.60
C GLU A 117 12.09 13.17 9.27
N ASP A 118 11.70 12.47 10.33
CA ASP A 118 12.57 11.50 11.01
C ASP A 118 13.02 10.36 10.08
N GLU A 119 12.13 9.87 9.22
CA GLU A 119 12.45 8.81 8.26
C GLU A 119 13.39 9.32 7.14
N LYS A 120 13.23 10.58 6.71
CA LYS A 120 14.14 11.20 5.73
C LYS A 120 15.53 11.43 6.30
N ASN A 121 15.61 11.89 7.54
CA ASN A 121 16.87 12.09 8.23
C ASN A 121 17.57 10.74 8.42
N TRP A 122 16.86 9.74 8.97
CA TRP A 122 17.42 8.39 9.11
C TRP A 122 17.90 7.81 7.77
N TYR A 123 17.12 7.96 6.71
CA TYR A 123 17.50 7.49 5.38
C TYR A 123 18.78 8.18 4.89
N SER A 124 18.82 9.52 4.95
CA SER A 124 19.96 10.31 4.48
C SER A 124 21.23 9.99 5.27
N ASP A 125 21.13 9.97 6.60
CA ASP A 125 22.25 9.68 7.50
C ASP A 125 22.85 8.29 7.24
N ASN A 126 21.99 7.29 7.00
CA ASN A 126 22.47 5.93 6.74
C ASN A 126 23.07 5.81 5.34
N LEU A 127 22.42 6.40 4.32
CA LEU A 127 22.93 6.36 2.96
C LEU A 127 24.31 7.03 2.87
N GLU A 128 24.45 8.22 3.47
CA GLU A 128 25.72 8.96 3.55
C GLU A 128 26.79 8.15 4.28
N TRP A 129 26.47 7.60 5.46
CA TRP A 129 27.40 6.77 6.21
C TRP A 129 27.91 5.58 5.40
N TYR A 130 27.03 4.86 4.69
CA TYR A 130 27.46 3.72 3.88
C TYR A 130 28.29 4.14 2.65
N GLN A 131 27.97 5.28 2.02
CA GLN A 131 28.75 5.81 0.89
C GLN A 131 30.13 6.31 1.31
N GLU A 132 30.27 6.84 2.51
CA GLU A 132 31.58 7.28 3.04
C GLU A 132 32.45 6.12 3.49
N ASN A 133 31.85 5.06 4.06
CA ASN A 133 32.58 3.95 4.67
C ASN A 133 32.86 2.78 3.70
N TYR A 134 32.15 2.73 2.57
CA TYR A 134 32.29 1.66 1.58
C TYR A 134 32.40 2.23 0.18
N ASP A 135 33.28 1.64 -0.62
CA ASP A 135 33.36 1.94 -2.05
C ASP A 135 32.21 1.21 -2.77
N LEU A 136 31.14 1.96 -3.06
CA LEU A 136 29.90 1.42 -3.62
C LEU A 136 29.75 1.82 -5.08
N ASP A 137 29.66 0.82 -5.96
CA ASP A 137 29.29 1.02 -7.35
C ASP A 137 27.86 1.55 -7.48
N PRO A 138 27.49 2.19 -8.60
CA PRO A 138 26.12 2.70 -8.82
C PRO A 138 25.03 1.64 -8.61
N LEU A 139 25.29 0.38 -8.99
CA LEU A 139 24.36 -0.73 -8.76
C LEU A 139 24.21 -1.01 -7.26
N ASP A 140 25.29 -0.93 -6.50
CA ASP A 140 25.27 -1.21 -5.07
C ASP A 140 24.60 -0.08 -4.28
N ILE A 141 24.76 1.17 -4.73
CA ILE A 141 23.98 2.31 -4.23
C ILE A 141 22.48 2.07 -4.42
N THR A 142 22.04 1.56 -5.59
CA THR A 142 20.60 1.27 -5.80
C THR A 142 20.07 0.14 -4.91
N LYS A 143 20.88 -0.90 -4.66
CA LYS A 143 20.51 -1.99 -3.73
C LYS A 143 20.41 -1.48 -2.30
N LEU A 144 21.34 -0.61 -1.90
CA LEU A 144 21.35 0.02 -0.59
C LEU A 144 20.12 0.91 -0.40
N ASP A 145 19.80 1.76 -1.39
CA ASP A 145 18.59 2.57 -1.41
C ASP A 145 17.33 1.72 -1.21
N LEU A 146 17.20 0.64 -2.00
CA LEU A 146 16.11 -0.32 -1.87
C LEU A 146 16.07 -0.97 -0.48
N ALA A 147 17.22 -1.31 0.11
CA ALA A 147 17.29 -1.90 1.44
C ALA A 147 16.78 -0.93 2.52
N LEU A 148 17.24 0.32 2.51
CA LEU A 148 16.83 1.37 3.45
C LEU A 148 15.33 1.66 3.35
N ILE A 149 14.80 1.76 2.13
CA ILE A 149 13.36 1.93 1.90
C ILE A 149 12.55 0.74 2.46
N ASN A 150 13.06 -0.49 2.31
CA ASN A 150 12.38 -1.68 2.84
C ASN A 150 12.38 -1.70 4.38
N PHE A 151 13.40 -1.17 5.06
CA PHE A 151 13.37 -1.01 6.52
C PHE A 151 12.28 -0.03 6.96
N ILE A 152 12.18 1.14 6.32
CA ILE A 152 11.13 2.12 6.62
C ILE A 152 9.74 1.51 6.39
N LYS A 153 9.56 0.75 5.30
CA LYS A 153 8.31 0.02 5.03
C LYS A 153 8.01 -1.01 6.11
N SER A 154 9.02 -1.72 6.61
CA SER A 154 8.84 -2.64 7.74
C SER A 154 8.41 -1.89 9.00
N TRP A 155 9.06 -0.78 9.34
CA TRP A 155 8.71 -0.01 10.53
C TRP A 155 7.29 0.55 10.48
N ARG A 156 6.87 1.06 9.33
CA ARG A 156 5.48 1.50 9.14
C ARG A 156 4.48 0.35 9.28
N LYS A 157 4.85 -0.86 8.85
CA LYS A 157 4.02 -2.07 9.00
C LYS A 157 3.95 -2.53 10.46
N ASN A 158 5.10 -2.60 11.14
CA ASN A 158 5.26 -3.16 12.48
C ASN A 158 4.95 -2.17 13.61
N GLY A 159 5.11 -0.86 13.37
CA GLY A 159 4.85 0.22 14.32
C GLY A 159 3.40 0.33 14.79
N THR A 160 2.47 -0.35 14.10
CA THR A 160 1.05 -0.38 14.48
C THR A 160 0.80 -1.09 15.81
N SER A 161 1.54 -2.17 16.11
CA SER A 161 1.59 -2.83 17.43
C SER A 161 2.54 -4.04 17.42
N MET A 162 3.16 -4.36 18.57
CA MET A 162 3.96 -5.58 18.77
C MET A 162 3.18 -6.86 18.40
N LYS A 163 1.87 -6.89 18.64
CA LYS A 163 1.00 -8.02 18.25
C LYS A 163 0.94 -8.23 16.74
N TYR A 164 1.05 -7.16 15.95
CA TYR A 164 1.05 -7.20 14.49
C TYR A 164 2.39 -7.68 13.94
N ALA A 165 3.50 -7.22 14.54
CA ALA A 165 4.85 -7.67 14.19
C ALA A 165 5.07 -9.18 14.43
N VAL A 166 4.47 -9.73 15.49
CA VAL A 166 4.63 -11.15 15.84
C VAL A 166 3.67 -12.08 15.09
N ASN A 167 2.49 -11.60 14.70
CA ASN A 167 1.45 -12.42 14.03
C ASN A 167 1.27 -12.05 12.56
N GLU A 168 2.38 -11.93 11.82
CA GLU A 168 2.30 -11.69 10.38
C GLU A 168 1.65 -12.88 9.65
N LYS A 169 0.73 -12.58 8.73
CA LYS A 169 0.17 -13.60 7.85
C LYS A 169 1.19 -13.95 6.77
N VAL A 170 1.33 -15.23 6.45
CA VAL A 170 2.22 -15.75 5.39
C VAL A 170 1.96 -15.09 4.01
N SER A 171 0.74 -14.61 3.76
CA SER A 171 0.37 -13.92 2.53
C SER A 171 0.83 -12.45 2.45
N MET A 172 1.38 -11.88 3.53
CA MET A 172 1.85 -10.50 3.55
C MET A 172 3.26 -10.38 3.00
N VAL A 173 3.56 -9.22 2.41
CA VAL A 173 4.90 -8.92 1.91
C VAL A 173 5.85 -8.76 3.08
N ASP A 174 6.92 -9.53 3.06
CA ASP A 174 8.02 -9.47 4.02
C ASP A 174 9.07 -8.47 3.53
N PHE A 175 9.07 -7.27 4.11
CA PHE A 175 10.02 -6.21 3.77
C PHE A 175 11.35 -6.40 4.48
N GLU A 176 11.38 -7.01 5.67
CA GLU A 176 12.60 -7.23 6.45
C GLU A 176 13.52 -8.22 5.76
N ASN A 177 12.98 -9.37 5.33
CA ASN A 177 13.77 -10.36 4.61
C ASN A 177 14.28 -9.84 3.26
N ARG A 178 13.55 -8.92 2.61
CA ARG A 178 14.03 -8.26 1.39
C ARG A 178 15.21 -7.33 1.68
N ALA A 179 15.10 -6.51 2.72
CA ALA A 179 16.17 -5.61 3.14
C ALA A 179 17.43 -6.39 3.55
N VAL A 180 17.27 -7.46 4.35
CA VAL A 180 18.39 -8.31 4.79
C VAL A 180 19.09 -8.96 3.61
N LYS A 181 18.35 -9.51 2.64
CA LYS A 181 18.96 -10.10 1.43
C LYS A 181 19.76 -9.09 0.62
N LEU A 182 19.23 -7.88 0.44
CA LEU A 182 19.96 -6.82 -0.27
C LEU A 182 21.24 -6.42 0.46
N LEU A 183 21.23 -6.34 1.79
CA LEU A 183 22.44 -6.06 2.58
C LEU A 183 23.43 -7.22 2.60
N ASP A 184 22.94 -8.46 2.57
CA ASP A 184 23.78 -9.67 2.45
C ASP A 184 24.46 -9.73 1.08
N ASP A 185 23.72 -9.42 0.00
CA ASP A 185 24.27 -9.34 -1.37
C ASP A 185 25.36 -8.27 -1.49
N LEU A 186 25.24 -7.18 -0.72
CA LEU A 186 26.25 -6.12 -0.62
C LEU A 186 27.42 -6.49 0.31
N GLY A 187 27.36 -7.62 1.00
CA GLY A 187 28.37 -8.01 2.00
C GLY A 187 28.44 -7.09 3.23
N LEU A 188 27.43 -6.23 3.43
CA LEU A 188 27.38 -5.23 4.51
C LEU A 188 26.92 -5.84 5.84
N SER A 189 26.32 -7.04 5.79
CA SER A 189 25.85 -7.70 7.00
C SER A 189 27.00 -8.07 7.94
N ARG A 190 26.73 -7.98 9.24
CA ARG A 190 27.73 -8.29 10.29
C ARG A 190 28.32 -9.69 10.13
N LYS A 191 27.53 -10.64 9.61
CA LYS A 191 27.95 -12.02 9.38
C LYS A 191 29.08 -12.09 8.36
N PHE A 192 28.95 -11.38 7.23
CA PHE A 192 29.99 -11.33 6.20
C PHE A 192 31.25 -10.62 6.70
N ARG A 193 31.11 -9.47 7.37
CA ARG A 193 32.26 -8.73 7.92
C ARG A 193 33.07 -9.55 8.91
N LYS A 194 32.40 -10.22 9.86
CA LYS A 194 33.08 -11.12 10.82
C LYS A 194 33.73 -12.33 10.17
N SER A 195 33.12 -12.87 9.10
CA SER A 195 33.69 -13.99 8.36
C SER A 195 34.95 -13.58 7.60
N LYS A 196 34.99 -12.38 7.01
CA LYS A 196 36.16 -11.86 6.32
C LYS A 196 37.33 -11.62 7.28
N GLU A 197 37.04 -11.15 8.49
CA GLU A 197 38.05 -10.81 9.48
C GLU A 197 38.55 -12.01 10.31
N ASN A 198 37.99 -13.22 10.16
CA ASN A 198 38.27 -14.38 11.03
C ASN A 198 38.28 -14.03 12.52
N ALA A 199 37.47 -13.04 12.93
CA ALA A 199 37.59 -12.37 14.22
C ALA A 199 37.34 -13.29 15.44
N GLY A 200 36.77 -14.48 15.23
CA GLY A 200 36.54 -15.48 16.27
C GLY A 200 37.41 -16.74 16.17
N ASN A 201 38.24 -16.87 15.13
CA ASN A 201 39.14 -18.02 14.96
C ASN A 201 40.32 -17.62 14.06
N PRO A 202 41.33 -16.90 14.59
CA PRO A 202 42.52 -16.58 13.82
C PRO A 202 43.21 -17.90 13.48
N SER A 203 43.19 -18.28 12.21
CA SER A 203 43.92 -19.42 11.69
C SER A 203 45.43 -19.09 11.68
N ASN A 204 46.03 -19.01 12.87
CA ASN A 204 47.47 -19.15 13.07
C ASN A 204 47.83 -20.62 12.90
N VAL A 205 47.59 -21.15 11.70
CA VAL A 205 48.13 -22.45 11.31
C VAL A 205 49.58 -22.16 10.95
N ASN A 206 50.50 -22.50 11.86
CA ASN A 206 51.92 -22.44 11.59
C ASN A 206 52.30 -23.58 10.63
N ILE A 207 52.07 -23.34 9.34
CA ILE A 207 52.27 -24.29 8.24
C ILE A 207 53.72 -24.82 8.22
N TYR A 208 54.66 -24.03 8.76
CA TYR A 208 56.07 -24.39 8.86
C TYR A 208 56.32 -25.60 9.78
N ASN A 209 55.58 -25.72 10.89
CA ASN A 209 55.73 -26.85 11.81
C ASN A 209 55.04 -28.13 11.30
N GLN A 210 54.13 -28.03 10.33
CA GLN A 210 53.45 -29.20 9.76
C GLN A 210 54.16 -29.79 8.53
N LEU A 211 55.05 -29.02 7.89
CA LEU A 211 55.73 -29.44 6.66
C LEU A 211 57.13 -30.01 6.90
N PHE A 212 57.74 -29.77 8.06
CA PHE A 212 59.13 -30.16 8.35
C PHE A 212 59.32 -31.06 9.58
N ASP A 213 58.25 -31.48 10.25
CA ASP A 213 58.29 -32.56 11.25
C ASP A 213 58.02 -33.92 10.57
N ASN A 214 59.02 -34.43 9.85
CA ASN A 214 59.21 -35.84 9.47
C ASN A 214 60.70 -36.13 9.29
#